data_AF-A0A0S9D1D5-F1
#
_entry.id   AF-A0A0S9D1D5-F1
#
_cell.length_a   1.000
_cell.length_b   1.000
_cell.length_c   1.000
_cell.angle_alpha   90.00
_cell.angle_beta   90.00
_cell.angle_gamma   90.00
#
_symmetry.space_group_name_H-M   'P 1'
#
loop_
_entity.id
_entity.type
_entity.pdbx_description
1 polymer ?
#
loop_
_entity_poly.entity_id
_entity_poly.type
_entity_poly.pdbx_seq_one_letter_code
_entity_poly.pdbx_strand_id
1 'polypeptide(L)'
;MSRSDLISEQYMSRRARFYLLVAAGRHLIIGLLCVLDPGSFTSGSYQGIIDAVAGISLGAGIVFWGYLFLITGAACLIAAVVGREAAARAGLLFSVVTTACWAGGFFASIYGGTSAGYTGAVIWTAVFLKDATMLRQPLRNPFEPLIQKVTADLTRRDK
;
A
#
# COMPACT_ATOMS: atom_id res chain seq x y z
N MET A 1 -30.55 -11.34 -0.39
CA MET A 1 -29.27 -11.33 0.34
C MET A 1 -29.58 -11.45 1.81
N SER A 2 -29.05 -12.46 2.49
CA SER A 2 -29.33 -12.71 3.91
C SER A 2 -28.65 -11.65 4.78
N ARG A 3 -29.22 -11.34 5.96
CA ARG A 3 -28.59 -10.46 6.95
C ARG A 3 -27.22 -10.99 7.41
N SER A 4 -27.02 -12.31 7.38
CA SER A 4 -25.73 -12.95 7.62
C SER A 4 -24.70 -12.66 6.54
N ASP A 5 -25.14 -12.57 5.28
CA ASP A 5 -24.26 -12.29 4.13
C ASP A 5 -23.72 -10.86 4.25
N LEU A 6 -24.60 -9.89 4.55
CA LEU A 6 -24.25 -8.49 4.81
C LEU A 6 -23.23 -8.31 5.95
N ILE A 7 -23.29 -9.13 7.00
CA ILE A 7 -22.36 -9.08 8.12
C ILE A 7 -21.00 -9.68 7.72
N SER A 8 -21.01 -10.77 6.94
CA SER A 8 -19.77 -11.39 6.46
C SER A 8 -18.99 -10.52 5.46
N GLU A 9 -19.68 -9.69 4.66
CA GLU A 9 -19.03 -8.75 3.74
C GLU A 9 -18.31 -7.60 4.45
N GLN A 10 -18.56 -7.36 5.73
CA GLN A 10 -17.96 -6.22 6.43
C GLN A 10 -16.58 -6.52 7.02
N TYR A 11 -16.23 -7.79 7.23
CA TYR A 11 -15.01 -8.18 7.95
C TYR A 11 -13.95 -8.77 7.02
N MET A 12 -12.71 -8.36 7.24
CA MET A 12 -11.56 -8.84 6.48
C MET A 12 -11.08 -10.21 6.97
N SER A 13 -10.55 -11.02 6.04
CA SER A 13 -9.82 -12.23 6.36
C SER A 13 -8.51 -11.96 7.14
N ARG A 14 -7.96 -12.97 7.82
CA ARG A 14 -6.68 -12.81 8.54
C ARG A 14 -5.52 -12.49 7.59
N ARG A 15 -5.50 -13.14 6.41
CA ARG A 15 -4.50 -12.91 5.35
C ARG A 15 -4.49 -11.44 4.91
N ALA A 16 -5.68 -10.86 4.82
CA ALA A 16 -5.87 -9.48 4.45
C ALA A 16 -5.33 -8.48 5.46
N ARG A 17 -5.58 -8.75 6.74
CA ARG A 17 -5.02 -7.96 7.84
C ARG A 17 -3.50 -8.06 7.83
N PHE A 18 -2.96 -9.26 7.64
CA PHE A 18 -1.52 -9.45 7.52
C PHE A 18 -0.91 -8.70 6.33
N TYR A 19 -1.58 -8.70 5.17
CA TYR A 19 -1.15 -7.91 4.03
C TYR A 19 -1.07 -6.41 4.35
N LEU A 20 -2.13 -5.86 4.97
CA LEU A 20 -2.14 -4.45 5.39
C LEU A 20 -1.05 -4.14 6.41
N LEU A 21 -0.73 -5.07 7.32
CA LEU A 21 0.39 -4.91 8.26
C LEU A 21 1.74 -4.83 7.53
N VAL A 22 1.95 -5.66 6.51
CA VAL A 22 3.17 -5.60 5.68
C VAL A 22 3.24 -4.28 4.90
N ALA A 23 2.13 -3.85 4.30
CA ALA A 23 2.05 -2.56 3.60
C ALA A 23 2.31 -1.38 4.55
N ALA A 24 1.72 -1.44 5.76
CA ALA A 24 1.95 -0.45 6.81
C ALA A 24 3.42 -0.41 7.23
N GLY A 25 4.03 -1.57 7.54
CA GLY A 25 5.42 -1.67 7.95
C GLY A 25 6.37 -1.08 6.89
N ARG A 26 6.18 -1.43 5.61
CA ARG A 26 6.95 -0.85 4.49
C ARG A 26 6.86 0.68 4.48
N HIS A 27 5.63 1.22 4.52
CA HIS A 27 5.42 2.67 4.48
C HIS A 27 5.98 3.37 5.71
N LEU A 28 5.81 2.80 6.90
CA LEU A 28 6.36 3.36 8.14
C LEU A 28 7.90 3.36 8.13
N ILE A 29 8.53 2.27 7.70
CA ILE A 29 10.00 2.18 7.62
C ILE A 29 10.54 3.23 6.65
N ILE A 30 9.99 3.31 5.44
CA ILE A 30 10.44 4.27 4.43
C ILE A 30 10.16 5.71 4.89
N GLY A 31 8.98 5.95 5.47
CA GLY A 31 8.62 7.26 6.02
C GLY A 31 9.57 7.71 7.15
N LEU A 32 9.89 6.81 8.08
CA LEU A 32 10.86 7.09 9.14
C LEU A 32 12.25 7.37 8.59
N LEU A 33 12.73 6.60 7.60
CA LEU A 33 14.02 6.84 6.97
C LEU A 33 14.08 8.23 6.29
N CYS A 34 13.03 8.61 5.57
CA CYS A 34 12.95 9.92 4.93
C CYS A 34 12.93 11.09 5.94
N VAL A 35 12.30 10.91 7.12
CA VAL A 35 12.22 11.97 8.15
C VAL A 35 13.50 12.04 8.99
N LEU A 36 14.03 10.89 9.41
CA LEU A 36 15.16 10.81 10.35
C LEU A 36 16.51 10.95 9.65
N ASP A 37 16.61 10.52 8.40
CA ASP A 37 17.84 10.58 7.61
C ASP A 37 17.56 10.96 6.14
N PRO A 38 17.09 12.20 5.88
CA PRO A 38 16.85 12.67 4.52
C PRO A 38 18.13 12.73 3.68
N GLY A 39 19.31 12.78 4.31
CA GLY A 39 20.61 12.78 3.63
C GLY A 39 20.88 11.54 2.79
N SER A 40 20.32 10.39 3.21
CA SER A 40 20.39 9.13 2.46
C SER A 40 19.62 9.15 1.12
N PHE A 41 18.78 10.16 0.88
CA PHE A 41 17.94 10.29 -0.32
C PHE A 41 18.39 11.43 -1.24
N THR A 42 19.67 11.79 -1.18
CA THR A 42 20.25 12.91 -1.95
C THR A 42 20.80 12.49 -3.31
N SER A 43 20.80 11.19 -3.64
CA SER A 43 21.28 10.72 -4.94
C SER A 43 20.39 11.25 -6.07
N GLY A 44 20.97 11.41 -7.28
CA GLY A 44 20.23 11.86 -8.47
C GLY A 44 19.00 11.00 -8.82
N SER A 45 18.94 9.75 -8.33
CA SER A 45 17.77 8.88 -8.48
C SER A 45 16.50 9.43 -7.81
N TYR A 46 16.62 10.31 -6.82
CA TYR A 46 15.50 10.90 -6.08
C TYR A 46 15.15 12.31 -6.56
N GLN A 47 15.87 12.85 -7.56
CA GLN A 47 15.70 14.25 -7.95
C GLN A 47 14.27 14.54 -8.44
N GLY A 48 13.70 13.68 -9.28
CA GLY A 48 12.31 13.81 -9.74
C GLY A 48 11.27 13.57 -8.65
N ILE A 49 11.62 12.91 -7.54
CA ILE A 49 10.76 12.81 -6.35
C ILE A 49 10.75 14.14 -5.59
N ILE A 50 11.93 14.76 -5.44
CA ILE A 50 12.10 16.04 -4.76
C ILE A 50 11.43 17.15 -5.57
N ASP A 51 11.70 17.21 -6.87
CA ASP A 51 11.19 18.23 -7.79
C ASP A 51 9.66 18.16 -7.98
N ALA A 52 9.05 17.00 -7.71
CA ALA A 52 7.60 16.85 -7.70
C ALA A 52 6.93 17.72 -6.62
N VAL A 53 7.70 18.16 -5.62
CA VAL A 53 7.24 19.06 -4.55
C VAL A 53 7.77 20.46 -4.82
N ALA A 54 7.12 21.15 -5.77
CA ALA A 54 7.56 22.44 -6.30
C ALA A 54 7.83 23.48 -5.20
N GLY A 55 8.99 24.14 -5.29
CA GLY A 55 9.36 25.27 -4.42
C GLY A 55 9.89 24.89 -3.04
N ILE A 56 10.14 23.61 -2.77
CA ILE A 56 10.70 23.13 -1.49
C ILE A 56 12.19 22.79 -1.64
N SER A 57 12.99 23.09 -0.62
CA SER A 57 14.41 22.73 -0.59
C SER A 57 14.60 21.20 -0.59
N LEU A 58 15.75 20.73 -1.08
CA LEU A 58 16.04 19.31 -1.28
C LEU A 58 15.73 18.44 -0.05
N GLY A 59 16.19 18.85 1.14
CA GLY A 59 15.93 18.13 2.39
C GLY A 59 14.46 18.17 2.82
N ALA A 60 13.79 19.30 2.63
CA ALA A 60 12.38 19.43 3.00
C ALA A 60 11.44 18.66 2.07
N GLY A 61 11.81 18.47 0.79
CA GLY A 61 11.06 17.62 -0.15
C GLY A 61 11.04 16.15 0.29
N ILE A 62 12.18 15.60 0.69
CA ILE A 62 12.25 14.22 1.20
C ILE A 62 11.48 14.06 2.51
N VAL A 63 11.60 15.01 3.44
CA VAL A 63 10.87 14.98 4.72
C VAL A 63 9.36 15.05 4.48
N PHE A 64 8.89 15.85 3.52
CA PHE A 64 7.48 15.91 3.12
C PHE A 64 6.98 14.53 2.67
N TRP A 65 7.72 13.86 1.77
CA TRP A 65 7.39 12.50 1.37
C TRP A 65 7.42 11.53 2.56
N GLY A 66 8.38 11.70 3.46
CA GLY A 66 8.45 10.96 4.72
C GLY A 66 7.14 11.02 5.50
N TYR A 67 6.56 12.21 5.69
CA TYR A 67 5.26 12.35 6.33
C TYR A 67 4.12 11.70 5.55
N LEU A 68 4.09 11.81 4.21
CA LEU A 68 3.09 11.11 3.40
C LEU A 68 3.16 9.59 3.56
N PHE A 69 4.37 9.03 3.59
CA PHE A 69 4.60 7.61 3.87
C PHE A 69 4.16 7.23 5.28
N LEU A 70 4.47 8.04 6.30
CA LEU A 70 4.03 7.78 7.68
C LEU A 70 2.51 7.79 7.81
N ILE A 71 1.83 8.79 7.23
CA ILE A 71 0.36 8.89 7.22
C ILE A 71 -0.25 7.68 6.50
N THR A 72 0.30 7.32 5.35
CA THR A 72 -0.14 6.15 4.57
C THR A 72 0.03 4.85 5.36
N GLY A 73 1.18 4.70 6.04
CA GLY A 73 1.48 3.55 6.90
C GLY A 73 0.52 3.46 8.09
N ALA A 74 0.25 4.58 8.76
CA ALA A 74 -0.73 4.65 9.85
C ALA A 74 -2.14 4.30 9.37
N ALA A 75 -2.58 4.80 8.21
CA ALA A 75 -3.88 4.45 7.62
C ALA A 75 -4.01 2.95 7.36
N CYS A 76 -2.96 2.32 6.81
CA CYS A 76 -2.92 0.87 6.60
C CYS A 76 -2.95 0.09 7.93
N LEU A 77 -2.21 0.55 8.95
CA LEU A 77 -2.17 -0.08 10.26
C LEU A 77 -3.53 -0.01 10.95
N ILE A 78 -4.17 1.18 10.95
CA ILE A 78 -5.52 1.37 11.49
C ILE A 78 -6.51 0.45 10.77
N ALA A 79 -6.44 0.39 9.44
CA ALA A 79 -7.30 -0.50 8.66
C ALA A 79 -7.10 -1.99 9.01
N ALA A 80 -5.86 -2.42 9.24
CA ALA A 80 -5.55 -3.79 9.67
C ALA A 80 -6.16 -4.12 11.04
N VAL A 81 -6.04 -3.20 12.00
CA VAL A 81 -6.59 -3.33 13.35
C VAL A 81 -8.11 -3.34 13.31
N VAL A 82 -8.73 -2.34 12.67
CA VAL A 82 -10.19 -2.22 12.53
C VAL A 82 -10.78 -3.44 11.82
N GLY A 83 -10.08 -3.98 10.82
CA GLY A 83 -10.48 -5.21 10.13
C GLY A 83 -11.75 -5.09 9.30
N ARG A 84 -12.12 -3.87 8.91
CA ARG A 84 -13.30 -3.60 8.06
C ARG A 84 -12.87 -3.38 6.62
N GLU A 85 -13.64 -3.92 5.67
CA GLU A 85 -13.30 -3.83 4.24
C GLU A 85 -13.20 -2.38 3.74
N ALA A 86 -14.12 -1.50 4.15
CA ALA A 86 -14.08 -0.09 3.76
C ALA A 86 -12.79 0.61 4.23
N ALA A 87 -12.34 0.33 5.46
CA ALA A 87 -11.08 0.86 5.98
C ALA A 87 -9.88 0.29 5.20
N ALA A 88 -9.91 -1.01 4.84
CA ALA A 88 -8.88 -1.64 4.01
C ALA A 88 -8.75 -0.98 2.65
N ARG A 89 -9.88 -0.71 1.98
CA ARG A 89 -9.91 -0.02 0.69
C ARG A 89 -9.35 1.39 0.80
N ALA A 90 -9.72 2.13 1.84
CA ALA A 90 -9.17 3.46 2.08
C ALA A 90 -7.65 3.41 2.29
N GLY A 91 -7.16 2.54 3.19
CA GLY A 91 -5.73 2.37 3.45
C GLY A 91 -4.94 1.93 2.21
N LEU A 92 -5.47 0.98 1.44
CA LEU A 92 -4.86 0.56 0.18
C LEU A 92 -4.89 1.65 -0.88
N LEU A 93 -5.94 2.48 -0.94
CA LEU A 93 -5.99 3.60 -1.87
C LEU A 93 -4.87 4.61 -1.56
N PHE A 94 -4.69 4.99 -0.29
CA PHE A 94 -3.54 5.80 0.11
C PHE A 94 -2.22 5.14 -0.28
N SER A 95 -2.09 3.83 -0.02
CA SER A 95 -0.90 3.06 -0.40
C SER A 95 -0.60 3.15 -1.89
N VAL A 96 -1.61 2.92 -2.74
CA VAL A 96 -1.50 2.94 -4.19
C VAL A 96 -1.09 4.32 -4.68
N VAL A 97 -1.78 5.38 -4.22
CA VAL A 97 -1.50 6.75 -4.65
C VAL A 97 -0.08 7.17 -4.25
N THR A 98 0.28 7.03 -2.97
CA THR A 98 1.61 7.40 -2.47
C THR A 98 2.73 6.65 -3.22
N THR A 99 2.56 5.33 -3.41
CA THR A 99 3.54 4.51 -4.12
C THR A 99 3.61 4.86 -5.61
N ALA A 100 2.47 5.16 -6.25
CA ALA A 100 2.43 5.55 -7.66
C ALA A 100 3.17 6.88 -7.88
N CYS A 101 2.92 7.87 -7.03
CA CYS A 101 3.62 9.15 -7.13
C CYS A 101 5.12 8.99 -6.89
N TRP A 102 5.51 8.18 -5.90
CA TRP A 102 6.91 7.87 -5.63
C TRP A 102 7.60 7.17 -6.81
N ALA A 103 6.95 6.15 -7.40
CA ALA A 103 7.44 5.50 -8.62
C ALA A 103 7.52 6.49 -9.80
N GLY A 104 6.52 7.37 -9.94
CA GLY A 104 6.49 8.44 -10.94
C GLY A 104 7.70 9.36 -10.83
N GLY A 105 8.14 9.70 -9.62
CA GLY A 105 9.34 10.50 -9.40
C GLY A 105 10.63 9.82 -9.88
N PHE A 106 10.74 8.49 -9.77
CA PHE A 106 11.85 7.75 -10.41
C PHE A 106 11.80 7.85 -11.93
N PHE A 107 10.63 7.68 -12.54
CA PHE A 107 10.49 7.85 -13.99
C PHE A 107 10.81 9.28 -14.43
N ALA A 108 10.34 10.29 -13.70
CA ALA A 108 10.68 11.69 -13.97
C ALA A 108 12.20 11.93 -13.93
N SER A 109 12.89 11.32 -12.96
CA SER A 109 14.35 11.38 -12.86
C SER A 109 15.03 10.74 -14.09
N ILE A 110 14.58 9.55 -14.50
CA ILE A 110 15.12 8.83 -15.66
C ILE A 110 14.90 9.64 -16.95
N TYR A 111 13.68 10.11 -17.20
CA TYR A 111 13.36 10.88 -18.41
C TYR A 111 13.97 12.28 -18.42
N GLY A 112 14.25 12.84 -17.24
CA GLY A 112 15.00 14.09 -17.08
C GLY A 112 16.52 13.96 -17.29
N GLY A 113 17.02 12.76 -17.60
CA GLY A 113 18.44 12.53 -17.89
C GLY A 113 19.34 12.45 -16.66
N THR A 114 18.78 12.33 -15.45
CA THR A 114 19.57 12.06 -14.25
C THR A 114 20.02 10.59 -14.22
N SER A 115 21.14 10.29 -13.54
CA SER A 115 21.63 8.93 -13.35
C SER A 115 20.77 8.16 -12.32
N ALA A 116 19.54 7.87 -12.72
CA ALA A 116 18.58 7.11 -11.93
C ALA A 116 18.65 5.62 -12.29
N GLY A 117 18.87 4.77 -11.29
CA GLY A 117 18.87 3.33 -11.49
C GLY A 117 17.46 2.79 -11.79
N TYR A 118 17.28 2.09 -12.91
CA TYR A 118 16.00 1.46 -13.28
C TYR A 118 15.45 0.51 -12.20
N THR A 119 16.33 -0.06 -11.35
CA THR A 119 15.96 -0.93 -10.24
C THR A 119 14.95 -0.27 -9.30
N GLY A 120 15.12 1.02 -8.96
CA GLY A 120 14.19 1.74 -8.10
C GLY A 120 12.80 1.84 -8.74
N ALA A 121 12.74 2.28 -10.00
CA ALA A 121 11.50 2.37 -10.76
C ALA A 121 10.77 1.01 -10.82
N VAL A 122 11.49 -0.07 -11.16
CA VAL A 122 10.93 -1.42 -11.25
C VAL A 122 10.36 -1.89 -9.91
N ILE A 123 11.12 -1.74 -8.82
CA ILE A 123 10.68 -2.16 -7.47
C ILE A 123 9.41 -1.40 -7.08
N TRP A 124 9.42 -0.07 -7.21
CA TRP A 124 8.30 0.75 -6.77
C TRP A 124 7.06 0.61 -7.66
N THR A 125 7.23 0.40 -8.96
CA THR A 125 6.14 0.03 -9.87
C THR A 125 5.54 -1.33 -9.51
N ALA A 126 6.37 -2.34 -9.24
CA ALA A 126 5.87 -3.65 -8.83
C ALA A 126 5.06 -3.57 -7.53
N VAL A 127 5.54 -2.77 -6.57
CA VAL A 127 4.84 -2.52 -5.30
C VAL A 127 3.49 -1.82 -5.53
N PHE A 128 3.46 -0.79 -6.37
CA PHE A 128 2.24 -0.09 -6.77
C PHE A 128 1.23 -1.04 -7.41
N LEU A 129 1.65 -1.82 -8.41
CA LEU A 129 0.79 -2.76 -9.13
C LEU A 129 0.21 -3.84 -8.21
N LYS A 130 1.03 -4.34 -7.29
CA LYS A 130 0.61 -5.30 -6.26
C LYS A 130 -0.48 -4.68 -5.37
N ASP A 131 -0.26 -3.48 -4.85
CA ASP A 131 -1.24 -2.81 -3.99
C ASP A 131 -2.53 -2.44 -4.77
N ALA A 132 -2.41 -2.05 -6.04
CA ALA A 132 -3.56 -1.74 -6.91
C ALA A 132 -4.40 -2.98 -7.21
N THR A 133 -3.75 -4.12 -7.43
CA THR A 133 -4.43 -5.42 -7.61
C THR A 133 -5.21 -5.78 -6.34
N MET A 134 -4.58 -5.61 -5.17
CA MET A 134 -5.21 -5.86 -3.87
C MET A 134 -6.34 -4.86 -3.57
N LEU A 135 -6.28 -3.63 -4.08
CA LEU A 135 -7.36 -2.65 -3.93
C LEU A 135 -8.60 -3.03 -4.75
N ARG A 136 -8.41 -3.57 -5.96
CA ARG A 136 -9.52 -3.95 -6.86
C ARG A 136 -10.25 -5.18 -6.36
N GLN A 137 -9.52 -6.18 -5.90
CA GLN A 137 -10.06 -7.40 -5.31
C GLN A 137 -9.52 -7.54 -3.89
N PRO A 138 -10.00 -6.70 -2.95
CA PRO A 138 -9.53 -6.82 -1.61
C PRO A 138 -10.02 -8.15 -1.07
N LEU A 139 -9.06 -9.04 -0.86
CA LEU A 139 -8.98 -9.74 0.41
C LEU A 139 -10.02 -10.84 0.65
N ARG A 140 -10.79 -11.21 -0.38
CA ARG A 140 -11.47 -12.50 -0.47
C ARG A 140 -10.48 -13.53 -1.01
N ASN A 141 -10.27 -14.64 -0.31
CA ASN A 141 -9.67 -15.81 -0.94
C ASN A 141 -10.59 -16.19 -2.13
N PRO A 142 -10.09 -16.37 -3.37
CA PRO A 142 -10.93 -16.82 -4.48
C PRO A 142 -11.64 -18.15 -4.15
N PHE A 143 -11.08 -18.91 -3.22
CA PHE A 143 -11.65 -20.15 -2.70
C PHE A 143 -12.48 -19.99 -1.43
N GLU A 144 -12.53 -18.81 -0.79
CA GLU A 144 -13.35 -18.60 0.43
C GLU A 144 -14.82 -19.01 0.18
N PRO A 145 -15.47 -18.61 -0.93
CA PRO A 145 -16.84 -19.00 -1.21
C PRO A 145 -16.98 -20.52 -1.41
N LEU A 146 -15.99 -21.15 -2.04
CA LEU A 146 -15.94 -22.60 -2.26
C LEU A 146 -15.78 -23.36 -0.94
N ILE A 147 -14.87 -22.93 -0.07
CA ILE A 147 -14.63 -23.54 1.24
C ILE A 147 -15.89 -23.40 2.11
N GLN A 148 -16.53 -22.23 2.12
CA GLN A 148 -17.79 -22.02 2.84
C GLN A 148 -18.90 -22.94 2.33
N LYS A 149 -19.03 -23.09 1.01
CA LYS A 149 -20.00 -24.00 0.39
C LYS A 149 -19.75 -25.46 0.78
N VAL A 150 -18.51 -25.95 0.65
CA VAL A 150 -18.12 -27.32 1.01
C VAL A 150 -18.36 -27.59 2.49
N THR A 151 -17.99 -26.66 3.37
CA THR A 151 -18.20 -26.80 4.83
C THR A 151 -19.68 -26.89 5.16
N ALA A 152 -20.52 -26.05 4.56
CA ALA A 152 -21.96 -26.08 4.76
C ALA A 152 -22.59 -27.40 4.27
N ASP A 153 -22.13 -27.93 3.12
CA ASP A 153 -22.60 -29.20 2.58
C ASP A 153 -22.22 -30.39 3.48
N LEU A 154 -21.01 -30.41 4.03
CA LEU A 154 -20.57 -31.43 5.00
C LEU A 154 -21.45 -31.41 6.27
N THR A 155 -21.69 -30.21 6.81
CA THR A 155 -22.49 -30.06 8.05
C THR A 155 -23.97 -30.48 7.86
N ARG A 156 -24.48 -30.49 6.62
CA ARG A 156 -25.84 -30.99 6.31
C ARG A 156 -25.91 -32.51 6.16
N ARG A 157 -24.81 -33.16 5.76
CA ARG A 157 -24.77 -34.63 5.60
C ARG A 157 -24.73 -35.36 6.93
N ASP A 158 -24.21 -34.70 7.97
CA ASP A 158 -24.10 -35.26 9.32
C ASP A 158 -25.38 -35.08 10.15
N LYS A 159 -26.46 -34.54 9.58
CA LYS A 159 -27.78 -34.37 10.20
C LYS A 159 -28.82 -35.23 9.49
#